data_AF-A0A6J4NXW9-F1
#
_entry.id   AF-A0A6J4NXW9-F1
#
_cell.length_a   1.000
_cell.length_b   1.000
_cell.length_c   1.000
_cell.angle_alpha   90.00
_cell.angle_beta   90.00
_cell.angle_gamma   90.00
#
_symmetry.space_group_name_H-M   'P 1'
#
loop_
_entity.id
_entity.type
_entity.pdbx_description
1 polymer ?
#
loop_
_entity_poly.entity_id
_entity_poly.type
_entity_poly.pdbx_seq_one_letter_code
_entity_poly.pdbx_strand_id
1 'polypeptide(L)'
;MTKYRHLCSTHIYPLLGERKLRELKAAEVERWLADRSRCLSTSSLRSVYGCLNRSIRRAMARDLVRRNVVELVSVPTGRPGRPSKPLTAQNVDDVLTKTAPDRLHHYIVVSLLTGARTEELRALRWEHVHLDGIPDARPPVPPHMEVWRSVRDGGDTKTRKSRRTLALPARCVDAFRKQRTLQVADRLLAGPNWHESGLVFTTAIGSELDAANVRRDLRRALTLVPGVVPELWTPRELRHSFVSVLSDAGIPVEQISQLVGHRGTTVTELVYRHQLRPVLQTGATVMDLLFNQQNESDSR
;
A
#
# COMPACT_ATOMS: atom_id res chain seq x y z
N MET A 1 13.33 0.10 -10.02
CA MET A 1 12.88 -0.30 -11.37
C MET A 1 11.35 -0.43 -11.38
N THR A 2 10.63 0.39 -12.15
CA THR A 2 9.14 0.39 -12.16
C THR A 2 8.61 -0.91 -12.74
N LYS A 3 7.51 -1.46 -12.18
CA LYS A 3 6.85 -2.71 -12.64
C LYS A 3 6.75 -2.82 -14.16
N TYR A 4 6.30 -1.74 -14.83
CA TYR A 4 6.14 -1.74 -16.29
C TYR A 4 7.46 -1.82 -17.05
N ARG A 5 8.53 -1.18 -16.55
CA ARG A 5 9.86 -1.28 -17.15
C ARG A 5 10.35 -2.73 -17.14
N HIS A 6 10.20 -3.41 -16.00
CA HIS A 6 10.55 -4.83 -15.88
C HIS A 6 9.70 -5.69 -16.82
N LEU A 7 8.38 -5.46 -16.86
CA LEU A 7 7.51 -6.21 -17.78
C LEU A 7 7.92 -6.02 -19.25
N CYS A 8 8.25 -4.78 -19.66
CA CYS A 8 8.72 -4.51 -21.02
C CYS A 8 10.08 -5.17 -21.30
N SER A 9 11.06 -5.03 -20.40
CA SER A 9 12.40 -5.59 -20.59
C SER A 9 12.43 -7.11 -20.62
N THR A 10 11.53 -7.77 -19.89
CA THR A 10 11.51 -9.23 -19.79
C THR A 10 10.61 -9.87 -20.83
N HIS A 11 9.47 -9.24 -21.17
CA HIS A 11 8.43 -9.90 -21.99
C HIS A 11 8.16 -9.23 -23.33
N ILE A 12 8.59 -7.99 -23.57
CA ILE A 12 8.36 -7.29 -24.83
C ILE A 12 9.65 -7.18 -25.63
N TYR A 13 10.68 -6.52 -25.09
CA TYR A 13 11.90 -6.24 -25.86
C TYR A 13 12.60 -7.48 -26.41
N PRO A 14 12.81 -8.56 -25.64
CA PRO A 14 13.53 -9.73 -26.14
C PRO A 14 12.75 -10.55 -27.17
N LEU A 15 11.43 -10.36 -27.26
CA LEU A 15 10.55 -11.23 -28.07
C LEU A 15 9.95 -10.51 -29.28
N LEU A 16 9.70 -9.20 -29.15
CA LEU A 16 9.05 -8.38 -30.16
C LEU A 16 9.83 -7.09 -30.47
N GLY A 17 10.89 -6.77 -29.71
CA GLY A 17 11.59 -5.47 -29.81
C GLY A 17 12.32 -5.25 -31.12
N GLU A 18 12.81 -6.31 -31.76
CA GLU A 18 13.52 -6.23 -33.05
C GLU A 18 12.60 -6.22 -34.26
N ARG A 19 11.31 -6.54 -34.07
CA ARG A 19 10.34 -6.57 -35.18
C ARG A 19 10.03 -5.15 -35.65
N LYS A 20 10.12 -4.93 -36.96
CA LYS A 20 9.63 -3.70 -37.56
C LYS A 20 8.14 -3.57 -37.28
N LEU A 21 7.75 -2.43 -36.74
CA LEU A 21 6.37 -2.19 -36.31
C LEU A 21 5.34 -2.37 -37.45
N ARG A 22 5.72 -2.06 -38.70
CA ARG A 22 4.87 -2.22 -39.89
C ARG A 22 4.63 -3.69 -40.29
N GLU A 23 5.51 -4.59 -39.86
CA GLU A 23 5.45 -6.02 -40.20
C GLU A 23 4.76 -6.86 -39.12
N LEU A 24 4.55 -6.29 -37.93
CA LEU A 24 3.92 -6.99 -36.81
C LEU A 24 2.46 -7.36 -37.14
N LYS A 25 2.15 -8.66 -37.12
CA LYS A 25 0.80 -9.19 -37.40
C LYS A 25 0.05 -9.55 -36.12
N ALA A 26 -1.28 -9.53 -36.18
CA ALA A 26 -2.15 -9.95 -35.08
C ALA A 26 -1.86 -11.39 -34.62
N ALA A 27 -1.67 -12.32 -35.56
CA ALA A 27 -1.32 -13.71 -35.27
C ALA A 27 0.01 -13.88 -34.49
N GLU A 28 0.98 -12.98 -34.68
CA GLU A 28 2.23 -13.00 -33.92
C GLU A 28 2.01 -12.50 -32.48
N VAL A 29 1.16 -11.49 -32.30
CA VAL A 29 0.75 -10.99 -30.98
C VAL A 29 -0.06 -12.05 -30.24
N GLU A 30 -0.97 -12.75 -30.90
CA GLU A 30 -1.72 -13.89 -30.33
C GLU A 30 -0.79 -14.99 -29.85
N ARG A 31 0.14 -15.43 -30.71
CA ARG A 31 1.11 -16.47 -30.36
C ARG A 31 1.99 -16.05 -29.18
N TRP A 32 2.45 -14.80 -29.19
CA TRP A 32 3.22 -14.24 -28.09
C TRP A 32 2.42 -14.20 -26.78
N LEU A 33 1.16 -13.74 -26.79
CA LEU A 33 0.31 -13.74 -25.60
C LEU A 33 0.02 -15.16 -25.10
N ALA A 34 -0.22 -16.11 -26.00
CA ALA A 34 -0.46 -17.51 -25.66
C ALA A 34 0.78 -18.19 -25.05
N ASP A 35 1.98 -17.85 -25.51
CA ASP A 35 3.22 -18.31 -24.89
C ASP A 35 3.43 -17.66 -23.51
N ARG A 36 3.21 -16.34 -23.39
CA ARG A 36 3.37 -15.63 -22.12
C ARG A 36 2.30 -16.00 -21.09
N SER A 37 1.09 -16.41 -21.48
CA SER A 37 0.05 -16.88 -20.57
C SER A 37 0.50 -18.11 -19.76
N ARG A 38 1.43 -18.89 -20.33
CA ARG A 38 2.03 -20.05 -19.67
C ARG A 38 2.93 -19.69 -18.51
N CYS A 39 3.40 -18.45 -18.37
CA CYS A 39 4.30 -18.04 -17.28
C CYS A 39 3.79 -16.83 -16.48
N LEU A 40 2.88 -16.04 -17.04
CA LEU A 40 2.32 -14.86 -16.41
C LEU A 40 0.91 -15.11 -15.86
N SER A 41 0.59 -14.43 -14.75
CA SER A 41 -0.79 -14.33 -14.30
C SER A 41 -1.64 -13.54 -15.29
N THR A 42 -2.96 -13.78 -15.34
CA THR A 42 -3.88 -13.01 -16.20
C THR A 42 -3.73 -11.50 -16.02
N SER A 43 -3.54 -11.03 -14.80
CA SER A 43 -3.33 -9.60 -14.50
C SER A 43 -1.98 -9.06 -15.01
N SER A 44 -0.93 -9.87 -14.95
CA SER A 44 0.39 -9.51 -15.48
C SER A 44 0.38 -9.53 -17.01
N LEU A 45 -0.30 -10.51 -17.61
CA LEU A 45 -0.49 -10.61 -19.05
C LEU A 45 -1.25 -9.41 -19.61
N ARG A 46 -2.35 -8.99 -18.94
CA ARG A 46 -3.07 -7.75 -19.29
C ARG A 46 -2.20 -6.50 -19.14
N SER A 47 -1.29 -6.47 -18.16
CA SER A 47 -0.34 -5.35 -18.00
C SER A 47 0.65 -5.29 -19.15
N VAL A 48 1.19 -6.43 -19.56
CA VAL A 48 2.12 -6.59 -20.68
C VAL A 48 1.44 -6.23 -22.02
N TYR A 49 0.22 -6.74 -22.25
CA TYR A 49 -0.63 -6.33 -23.37
C TYR A 49 -0.85 -4.81 -23.38
N GLY A 50 -1.21 -4.23 -22.24
CA GLY A 50 -1.45 -2.79 -22.11
C GLY A 50 -0.22 -1.93 -22.43
N CYS A 51 0.99 -2.39 -22.06
CA CYS A 51 2.23 -1.73 -22.45
C CYS A 51 2.41 -1.72 -23.96
N LEU A 52 2.31 -2.89 -24.61
CA LEU A 52 2.47 -3.01 -26.06
C LEU A 52 1.41 -2.18 -26.79
N ASN A 53 0.15 -2.31 -26.40
CA ASN A 53 -0.97 -1.55 -26.96
C ASN A 53 -0.72 -0.03 -26.88
N ARG A 54 -0.30 0.47 -25.71
CA ARG A 54 0.00 1.90 -25.53
C ARG A 54 1.16 2.38 -26.39
N SER A 55 2.21 1.59 -26.52
CA SER A 55 3.35 1.91 -27.39
C SER A 55 2.93 2.04 -28.85
N ILE A 56 2.10 1.11 -29.35
CA ILE A 56 1.63 1.12 -30.74
C ILE A 56 0.61 2.23 -30.99
N ARG A 57 -0.31 2.50 -30.04
CA ARG A 57 -1.17 3.70 -30.11
C ARG A 57 -0.36 4.98 -30.24
N ARG A 58 0.73 5.10 -29.48
CA ARG A 58 1.62 6.27 -29.53
C ARG A 58 2.35 6.39 -30.86
N ALA A 59 2.67 5.27 -31.51
CA ALA A 59 3.26 5.24 -32.85
C ALA A 59 2.23 5.57 -33.94
N MET A 60 0.99 5.08 -33.79
CA MET A 60 -0.13 5.40 -34.68
C MET A 60 -0.47 6.89 -34.63
N ALA A 61 -0.49 7.50 -33.44
CA ALA A 61 -0.67 8.95 -33.26
C ALA A 61 0.47 9.82 -33.83
N ARG A 62 1.56 9.19 -34.30
CA ARG A 62 2.69 9.84 -35.00
C ARG A 62 2.81 9.34 -36.44
N ASP A 63 1.75 8.74 -36.98
CA ASP A 63 1.66 8.24 -38.35
C ASP A 63 2.74 7.21 -38.75
N LEU A 64 3.38 6.55 -37.78
CA LEU A 64 4.39 5.51 -38.05
C LEU A 64 3.76 4.21 -38.55
N VAL A 65 2.51 3.96 -38.13
CA VAL A 65 1.65 2.84 -38.56
C VAL A 65 0.21 3.28 -38.72
N ARG A 66 -0.50 2.64 -39.66
CA ARG A 66 -1.90 2.95 -39.96
C ARG A 66 -2.92 2.30 -39.02
N ARG A 67 -2.56 1.17 -38.40
CA ARG A 67 -3.46 0.41 -37.54
C ARG A 67 -2.72 -0.20 -36.36
N ASN A 68 -3.45 -0.39 -35.27
CA ASN A 68 -2.94 -1.07 -34.09
C ASN A 68 -3.37 -2.55 -34.07
N VAL A 69 -2.48 -3.44 -34.48
CA VAL A 69 -2.77 -4.89 -34.56
C VAL A 69 -3.05 -5.53 -33.20
N VAL A 70 -2.63 -4.91 -32.09
CA VAL A 70 -2.82 -5.45 -30.74
C VAL A 70 -4.27 -5.34 -30.29
N GLU A 71 -5.01 -4.35 -30.79
CA GLU A 71 -6.44 -4.18 -30.49
C GLU A 71 -7.32 -5.25 -31.14
N LEU A 72 -6.80 -5.95 -32.16
CA LEU A 72 -7.51 -7.02 -32.85
C LEU A 72 -7.41 -8.37 -32.11
N VAL A 73 -6.60 -8.43 -31.05
CA VAL A 73 -6.26 -9.67 -30.36
C VAL A 73 -6.91 -9.72 -28.98
N SER A 74 -7.48 -10.87 -28.64
CA SER A 74 -7.98 -11.16 -27.30
C SER A 74 -6.86 -11.59 -26.36
N VAL A 75 -6.93 -11.16 -25.10
CA VAL A 75 -5.95 -11.57 -24.08
C VAL A 75 -6.39 -12.93 -23.51
N PRO A 76 -5.59 -14.00 -23.66
CA PRO A 76 -5.94 -15.31 -23.12
C PRO A 76 -5.90 -15.31 -21.59
N THR A 77 -6.50 -16.33 -20.99
CA THR A 77 -6.37 -16.58 -19.55
C THR A 77 -4.95 -17.04 -19.24
N GLY A 78 -4.28 -16.30 -18.35
CA GLY A 78 -2.96 -16.68 -17.84
C GLY A 78 -3.05 -17.60 -16.62
N ARG A 79 -1.92 -17.82 -15.96
CA ARG A 79 -1.87 -18.52 -14.67
C ARG A 79 -2.78 -17.83 -13.63
N PRO A 80 -3.30 -18.58 -12.65
CA PRO A 80 -3.92 -17.96 -11.49
C PRO A 80 -2.93 -16.98 -10.83
N GLY A 81 -3.45 -15.82 -10.42
CA GLY A 81 -2.66 -14.89 -9.62
C GLY A 81 -2.37 -15.49 -8.25
N ARG A 82 -1.36 -14.94 -7.57
CA ARG A 82 -1.16 -15.25 -6.15
C ARG A 82 -2.42 -14.82 -5.37
N PRO A 83 -3.09 -15.73 -4.63
CA PRO A 83 -4.21 -15.35 -3.79
C PRO A 83 -3.71 -14.41 -2.67
N SER A 84 -4.54 -13.42 -2.36
CA SER A 84 -4.35 -12.59 -1.16
C SER A 84 -4.46 -13.46 0.08
N LYS A 85 -3.71 -13.14 1.13
CA LYS A 85 -3.72 -13.87 2.41
C LYS A 85 -4.04 -12.89 3.54
N PRO A 86 -5.32 -12.50 3.70
CA PRO A 86 -5.70 -11.72 4.87
C PRO A 86 -5.52 -12.58 6.14
N LEU A 87 -5.12 -11.94 7.23
CA LEU A 87 -5.18 -12.53 8.56
C LEU A 87 -6.65 -12.62 9.00
N THR A 88 -6.99 -13.68 9.73
CA THR A 88 -8.18 -13.72 10.57
C THR A 88 -7.98 -12.78 11.77
N ALA A 89 -9.05 -12.39 12.46
CA ALA A 89 -8.96 -11.55 13.66
C ALA A 89 -8.00 -12.13 14.72
N GLN A 90 -8.06 -13.45 14.97
CA GLN A 90 -7.16 -14.12 15.89
C GLN A 90 -5.69 -14.00 15.48
N ASN A 91 -5.39 -14.20 14.19
CA ASN A 91 -4.03 -14.10 13.69
C ASN A 91 -3.53 -12.63 13.67
N VAL A 92 -4.43 -11.64 13.65
CA VAL A 92 -4.04 -10.23 13.80
C VAL A 92 -3.48 -9.97 15.18
N ASP A 93 -4.13 -10.43 16.25
CA ASP A 93 -3.61 -10.21 17.61
C ASP A 93 -2.27 -10.92 17.83
N ASP A 94 -2.10 -12.14 17.31
CA ASP A 94 -0.81 -12.84 17.34
C ASP A 94 0.28 -12.03 16.63
N VAL A 95 -0.01 -11.45 15.45
CA VAL A 95 0.95 -10.60 14.74
C VAL A 95 1.25 -9.32 15.55
N LEU A 96 0.23 -8.68 16.14
CA LEU A 96 0.42 -7.48 16.96
C LEU A 96 1.25 -7.78 18.21
N THR A 97 1.04 -8.91 18.87
CA THR A 97 1.72 -9.24 20.13
C THR A 97 3.11 -9.84 19.89
N LYS A 98 3.23 -10.83 19.00
CA LYS A 98 4.49 -11.58 18.82
C LYS A 98 5.57 -10.82 18.05
N THR A 99 5.18 -9.83 17.23
CA THR A 99 6.16 -8.99 16.53
C THR A 99 6.78 -7.91 17.41
N ALA A 100 6.30 -7.71 18.64
CA ALA A 100 6.74 -6.64 19.56
C ALA A 100 8.28 -6.46 19.69
N PRO A 101 9.09 -7.54 19.71
CA PRO A 101 10.56 -7.40 19.79
C PRO A 101 11.22 -6.90 18.50
N ASP A 102 10.53 -6.96 17.35
CA ASP A 102 11.13 -6.58 16.07
C ASP A 102 11.06 -5.06 15.85
N ARG A 103 12.12 -4.50 15.26
CA ARG A 103 12.20 -3.08 14.91
C ARG A 103 11.01 -2.59 14.05
N LEU A 104 10.49 -3.43 13.15
CA LEU A 104 9.38 -3.06 12.26
C LEU A 104 8.01 -3.14 12.96
N HIS A 105 7.96 -3.56 14.23
CA HIS A 105 6.71 -3.76 14.96
C HIS A 105 5.75 -2.57 14.89
N HIS A 106 6.21 -1.36 15.19
CA HIS A 106 5.36 -0.17 15.19
C HIS A 106 4.79 0.15 13.80
N TYR A 107 5.57 -0.12 12.74
CA TYR A 107 5.10 -0.03 11.36
C TYR A 107 4.01 -1.08 11.07
N ILE A 108 4.18 -2.32 11.56
CA ILE A 108 3.20 -3.40 11.39
C ILE A 108 1.88 -3.04 12.08
N VAL A 109 1.93 -2.57 13.33
CA VAL A 109 0.75 -2.13 14.11
C VAL A 109 -0.02 -1.05 13.35
N VAL A 110 0.66 0.03 12.95
CA VAL A 110 0.00 1.13 12.22
C VAL A 110 -0.56 0.65 10.88
N SER A 111 0.17 -0.18 10.14
CA SER A 111 -0.29 -0.69 8.85
C SER A 111 -1.52 -1.60 8.97
N LEU A 112 -1.58 -2.45 10.00
CA LEU A 112 -2.69 -3.37 10.25
C LEU A 112 -3.94 -2.66 10.75
N LEU A 113 -3.80 -1.65 11.61
CA LEU A 113 -4.94 -1.02 12.28
C LEU A 113 -5.49 0.22 11.57
N THR A 114 -4.77 0.74 10.56
CA THR A 114 -5.23 1.92 9.78
C THR A 114 -5.48 1.61 8.30
N GLY A 115 -5.00 0.46 7.81
CA GLY A 115 -5.07 0.10 6.38
C GLY A 115 -4.29 1.05 5.46
N ALA A 116 -3.37 1.87 5.99
CA ALA A 116 -2.52 2.74 5.20
C ALA A 116 -1.64 1.94 4.23
N ARG A 117 -1.38 2.49 3.03
CA ARG A 117 -0.51 1.83 2.05
C ARG A 117 0.95 1.92 2.50
N THR A 118 1.75 0.95 2.10
CA THR A 118 3.20 0.96 2.35
C THR A 118 3.90 2.22 1.86
N GLU A 119 3.54 2.73 0.69
CA GLU A 119 4.12 3.98 0.17
C GLU A 119 3.65 5.21 0.94
N GLU A 120 2.47 5.15 1.57
CA GLU A 120 1.95 6.23 2.42
C GLU A 120 2.71 6.26 3.76
N LEU A 121 2.89 5.10 4.39
CA LEU A 121 3.61 4.99 5.67
C LEU A 121 5.11 5.25 5.53
N ARG A 122 5.75 4.76 4.45
CA ARG A 122 7.17 5.04 4.19
C ARG A 122 7.48 6.53 3.99
N ALA A 123 6.50 7.30 3.53
CA ALA A 123 6.61 8.74 3.32
C ALA A 123 5.99 9.57 4.47
N LEU A 124 5.49 8.93 5.52
CA LEU A 124 4.86 9.60 6.65
C LEU A 124 5.90 10.38 7.45
N ARG A 125 5.60 11.65 7.72
CA ARG A 125 6.45 12.56 8.50
C ARG A 125 5.79 12.89 9.82
N TRP A 126 6.60 13.18 10.84
CA TRP A 126 6.10 13.51 12.18
C TRP A 126 5.16 14.72 12.21
N GLU A 127 5.36 15.70 11.33
CA GLU A 127 4.48 16.88 11.17
C GLU A 127 3.02 16.53 10.76
N HIS A 128 2.80 15.30 10.25
CA HIS A 128 1.50 14.81 9.80
C HIS A 128 0.87 13.81 10.78
N VAL A 129 1.44 13.65 11.99
CA VAL A 129 0.97 12.72 13.02
C VAL A 129 0.57 13.51 14.27
N HIS A 130 -0.72 13.49 14.58
CA HIS A 130 -1.33 14.26 15.67
C HIS A 130 -1.81 13.28 16.74
N LEU A 131 -0.96 13.00 17.72
CA LEU A 131 -1.17 11.92 18.71
C LEU A 131 -2.16 12.28 19.82
N ASP A 132 -2.34 13.56 20.10
CA ASP A 132 -3.23 14.04 21.17
C ASP A 132 -4.57 14.56 20.61
N GLY A 133 -4.67 14.67 19.28
CA GLY A 133 -5.82 15.27 18.62
C GLY A 133 -6.02 16.73 19.03
N ILE A 134 -7.28 17.18 19.01
CA ILE A 134 -7.72 18.48 19.54
C ILE A 134 -9.04 18.23 20.29
N PRO A 135 -8.97 17.81 21.57
CA PRO A 135 -10.16 17.47 22.37
C PRO A 135 -11.15 18.63 22.52
N ASP A 136 -10.64 19.85 22.63
CA ASP A 136 -11.45 21.07 22.84
C ASP A 136 -12.06 21.66 21.55
N ALA A 137 -11.75 21.08 20.39
CA ALA A 137 -12.35 21.49 19.14
C ALA A 137 -13.87 21.20 19.12
N ARG A 138 -14.60 21.93 18.28
CA ARG A 138 -16.05 21.70 18.08
C ARG A 138 -16.31 21.40 16.58
N PRO A 139 -16.51 20.13 16.20
CA PRO A 139 -16.47 18.92 17.03
C PRO A 139 -15.04 18.51 17.46
N PRO A 140 -14.87 17.70 18.52
CA PRO A 140 -13.56 17.20 18.94
C PRO A 140 -12.85 16.45 17.81
N VAL A 141 -11.54 16.68 17.70
CA VAL A 141 -10.70 16.01 16.70
C VAL A 141 -9.92 14.90 17.41
N PRO A 142 -10.12 13.61 17.09
CA PRO A 142 -9.38 12.53 17.73
C PRO A 142 -7.92 12.52 17.26
N PRO A 143 -7.04 11.75 17.91
CA PRO A 143 -5.73 11.42 17.38
C PRO A 143 -5.83 10.92 15.94
N HIS A 144 -5.00 11.45 15.06
CA HIS A 144 -5.09 11.17 13.64
C HIS A 144 -3.74 11.29 12.93
N MET A 145 -3.67 10.70 11.74
CA MET A 145 -2.58 10.92 10.81
C MET A 145 -3.09 11.33 9.43
N GLU A 146 -2.29 12.13 8.74
CA GLU A 146 -2.60 12.60 7.39
C GLU A 146 -1.74 11.86 6.37
N VAL A 147 -2.38 11.06 5.51
CA VAL A 147 -1.71 10.27 4.48
C VAL A 147 -2.05 10.77 3.08
N TRP A 148 -1.04 10.86 2.24
CA TRP A 148 -1.19 11.32 0.85
C TRP A 148 -1.63 10.16 -0.05
N ARG A 149 -2.72 10.29 -0.80
CA ARG A 149 -3.03 9.31 -1.86
C ARG A 149 -1.87 9.28 -2.85
N SER A 150 -1.47 8.06 -3.22
CA SER A 150 -0.49 7.78 -4.27
C SER A 150 -0.82 8.57 -5.55
N VAL A 151 0.08 9.47 -5.93
CA VAL A 151 0.12 10.09 -7.26
C VAL A 151 0.77 9.05 -8.17
N ARG A 152 0.06 8.58 -9.21
CA ARG A 152 0.71 7.76 -10.25
C ARG A 152 1.62 8.66 -11.08
N ASP A 153 2.77 8.08 -11.44
CA ASP A 153 3.82 8.59 -12.32
C ASP A 153 3.26 9.52 -13.41
N GLY A 154 3.70 10.79 -13.39
CA GLY A 154 3.10 11.85 -14.19
C GLY A 154 3.21 13.23 -13.55
N GLY A 155 3.64 13.30 -12.29
CA GLY A 155 4.30 14.49 -11.73
C GLY A 155 3.61 15.80 -12.06
N ASP A 156 2.35 15.96 -11.66
CA ASP A 156 1.95 17.31 -11.31
C ASP A 156 0.90 17.31 -10.21
N THR A 157 1.25 18.01 -9.15
CA THR A 157 0.50 18.28 -7.94
C THR A 157 0.16 17.07 -7.04
N LYS A 158 0.98 16.88 -6.00
CA LYS A 158 0.48 16.47 -4.67
C LYS A 158 -0.51 17.54 -4.19
N THR A 159 -1.67 17.67 -4.83
CA THR A 159 -2.68 18.65 -4.41
C THR A 159 -3.15 18.27 -3.00
N ARG A 160 -3.51 19.27 -2.19
CA ARG A 160 -4.26 19.05 -0.93
C ARG A 160 -5.44 18.07 -1.13
N LYS A 161 -6.04 18.01 -2.34
CA LYS A 161 -7.08 17.04 -2.77
C LYS A 161 -6.69 15.57 -2.57
N SER A 162 -5.40 15.23 -2.66
CA SER A 162 -4.91 13.85 -2.51
C SER A 162 -4.87 13.34 -1.06
N ARG A 163 -5.00 14.18 -0.02
CA ARG A 163 -4.81 13.75 1.40
C ARG A 163 -6.06 13.07 1.98
N ARG A 164 -5.90 12.00 2.77
CA ARG A 164 -6.96 11.54 3.69
C ARG A 164 -6.46 11.57 5.12
N THR A 165 -7.37 11.86 6.04
CA THR A 165 -7.07 11.93 7.46
C THR A 165 -7.72 10.73 8.14
N LEU A 166 -6.88 9.89 8.75
CA LEU A 166 -7.30 8.64 9.39
C LEU A 166 -7.23 8.82 10.90
N ALA A 167 -8.32 8.53 11.60
CA ALA A 167 -8.26 8.43 13.06
C ALA A 167 -7.30 7.30 13.45
N LEU A 168 -6.60 7.48 14.55
CA LEU A 168 -5.69 6.50 15.10
C LEU A 168 -6.39 5.75 16.25
N PRO A 169 -6.54 4.41 16.16
CA PRO A 169 -6.89 3.62 17.33
C PRO A 169 -5.81 3.74 18.41
N ALA A 170 -6.15 3.47 19.66
CA ALA A 170 -5.29 3.71 20.82
C ALA A 170 -3.93 3.00 20.69
N ARG A 171 -3.94 1.72 20.25
CA ARG A 171 -2.72 0.95 19.97
C ARG A 171 -1.80 1.61 18.93
N CYS A 172 -2.35 2.35 17.95
CA CYS A 172 -1.52 3.12 17.01
C CYS A 172 -0.88 4.34 17.65
N VAL A 173 -1.61 5.04 18.54
CA VAL A 173 -1.05 6.18 19.28
C VAL A 173 0.14 5.72 20.11
N ASP A 174 0.00 4.60 20.83
CA ASP A 174 1.09 4.01 21.62
C ASP A 174 2.25 3.54 20.75
N ALA A 175 1.96 2.91 19.60
CA ALA A 175 2.99 2.51 18.64
C ALA A 175 3.79 3.71 18.12
N PHE A 176 3.15 4.84 17.83
CA PHE A 176 3.86 6.06 17.43
C PHE A 176 4.69 6.63 18.57
N ARG A 177 4.18 6.68 19.81
CA ARG A 177 4.97 7.15 20.97
C ARG A 177 6.22 6.29 21.15
N LYS A 178 6.10 4.97 21.11
CA LYS A 178 7.23 4.02 21.20
C LYS A 178 8.19 4.15 20.01
N GLN A 179 7.68 4.34 18.80
CA GLN A 179 8.50 4.58 17.60
C GLN A 179 9.33 5.85 17.73
N ARG A 180 8.78 6.92 18.33
CA ARG A 180 9.53 8.15 18.59
C ARG A 180 10.69 7.89 19.55
N THR A 181 10.45 7.17 20.64
CA THR A 181 11.50 6.77 21.60
C THR A 181 12.59 5.94 20.91
N LEU A 182 12.21 4.97 20.07
CA LEU A 182 13.16 4.15 19.30
C LEU A 182 14.05 5.00 18.39
N GLN A 183 13.47 5.98 17.66
CA GLN A 183 14.24 6.87 16.80
C GLN A 183 15.20 7.78 17.57
N VAL A 184 14.84 8.22 18.78
CA VAL A 184 15.77 8.98 19.64
C VAL A 184 16.96 8.10 20.00
N ALA A 185 16.74 6.85 20.40
CA ALA A 185 17.82 5.91 20.68
C ALA A 185 18.69 5.64 19.45
N ASP A 186 18.08 5.44 18.28
CA ASP A 186 18.81 5.27 17.02
C ASP A 186 19.67 6.49 16.68
N ARG A 187 19.13 7.70 16.87
CA ARG A 187 19.84 8.95 16.62
C ARG A 187 21.08 9.08 17.51
N LEU A 188 20.96 8.72 18.79
CA LEU A 188 22.10 8.71 19.71
C LEU A 188 23.16 7.68 19.30
N LEU A 189 22.74 6.49 18.88
CA LEU A 189 23.65 5.42 18.42
C LEU A 189 24.33 5.73 17.08
N ALA A 190 23.60 6.33 16.14
CA ALA A 190 24.12 6.70 14.82
C ALA A 190 25.06 7.92 14.88
N GLY A 191 24.85 8.81 15.87
CA GLY A 191 25.67 9.99 16.08
C GLY A 191 25.78 10.84 14.81
N PRO A 192 26.99 11.15 14.31
CA PRO A 192 27.18 11.95 13.09
C PRO A 192 26.57 11.34 11.82
N ASN A 193 26.32 10.03 11.80
CA ASN A 193 25.73 9.35 10.64
C ASN A 193 24.20 9.47 10.58
N TRP A 194 23.59 10.14 11.56
CA TRP A 194 22.14 10.32 11.58
C TRP A 194 21.67 11.30 10.49
N HIS A 195 20.63 10.90 9.76
CA HIS A 195 19.97 11.73 8.76
C HIS A 195 18.67 12.33 9.30
N GLU A 196 18.60 13.66 9.33
CA GLU A 196 17.40 14.41 9.72
C GLU A 196 16.33 14.42 8.62
N SER A 197 15.68 13.27 8.41
CA SER A 197 14.67 13.11 7.37
C SER A 197 13.28 13.63 7.78
N GLY A 198 12.98 13.69 9.08
CA GLY A 198 11.66 13.99 9.63
C GLY A 198 10.62 12.87 9.41
N LEU A 199 11.05 11.71 8.91
CA LEU A 199 10.19 10.55 8.66
C LEU A 199 9.88 9.78 9.95
N VAL A 200 8.69 9.22 10.04
CA VAL A 200 8.25 8.42 11.19
C VAL A 200 8.91 7.05 11.22
N PHE A 201 9.07 6.43 10.04
CA PHE A 201 9.69 5.12 9.89
C PHE A 201 10.95 5.24 9.04
N THR A 202 12.09 4.94 9.67
CA THR A 202 13.42 5.11 9.10
C THR A 202 14.27 3.87 9.30
N THR A 203 15.37 3.78 8.55
CA THR A 203 16.49 2.90 8.90
C THR A 203 17.08 3.31 10.27
N ALA A 204 18.01 2.51 10.79
CA ALA A 204 18.72 2.80 12.04
C ALA A 204 19.58 4.08 11.98
N ILE A 205 19.81 4.65 10.79
CA ILE A 205 20.57 5.90 10.59
C ILE A 205 19.65 7.07 10.17
N GLY A 206 18.33 6.92 10.28
CA GLY A 206 17.38 8.02 9.98
C GLY A 206 17.05 8.18 8.48
N SER A 207 17.61 7.33 7.61
CA SER A 207 17.34 7.37 6.17
C SER A 207 16.02 6.69 5.78
N GLU A 208 15.54 6.95 4.56
CA GLU A 208 14.27 6.42 4.06
C GLU A 208 14.27 4.89 3.99
N LEU A 209 13.17 4.26 4.39
CA LEU A 209 12.94 2.86 4.10
C LEU A 209 12.51 2.71 2.63
N ASP A 210 13.12 1.79 1.89
CA ASP A 210 12.65 1.39 0.58
C ASP A 210 11.62 0.23 0.64
N ALA A 211 10.99 -0.09 -0.50
CA ALA A 211 10.00 -1.16 -0.54
C ALA A 211 10.59 -2.56 -0.28
N ALA A 212 11.88 -2.75 -0.54
CA ALA A 212 12.61 -3.98 -0.27
C ALA A 212 12.97 -4.08 1.21
N ASN A 213 13.39 -2.98 1.87
CA ASN A 213 13.64 -2.91 3.30
C ASN A 213 12.38 -3.31 4.07
N VAL A 214 11.25 -2.65 3.81
CA VAL A 214 9.98 -2.95 4.50
C VAL A 214 9.57 -4.41 4.27
N ARG A 215 9.72 -4.94 3.06
CA ARG A 215 9.39 -6.35 2.78
C ARG A 215 10.29 -7.31 3.53
N ARG A 216 11.60 -7.10 3.48
CA ARG A 216 12.59 -7.94 4.18
C ARG A 216 12.30 -7.90 5.68
N ASP A 217 12.07 -6.72 6.21
CA ASP A 217 11.88 -6.49 7.63
C ASP A 217 10.55 -7.06 8.15
N LEU A 218 9.49 -6.98 7.33
CA LEU A 218 8.22 -7.63 7.63
C LEU A 218 8.39 -9.14 7.72
N ARG A 219 9.09 -9.74 6.75
CA ARG A 219 9.30 -11.20 6.74
C ARG A 219 10.10 -11.66 7.95
N ARG A 220 11.14 -10.91 8.34
CA ARG A 220 11.87 -11.18 9.57
C ARG A 220 10.97 -11.08 10.79
N ALA A 221 10.18 -10.01 10.95
CA ALA A 221 9.26 -9.89 12.08
C ALA A 221 8.26 -11.06 12.15
N LEU A 222 7.76 -11.50 11.00
CA LEU A 222 6.79 -12.60 10.91
C LEU A 222 7.38 -13.99 11.23
N THR A 223 8.70 -14.16 11.32
CA THR A 223 9.27 -15.43 11.83
C THR A 223 8.91 -15.67 13.29
N LEU A 224 8.55 -14.61 14.03
CA LEU A 224 8.15 -14.67 15.44
C LEU A 224 6.70 -15.14 15.62
N VAL A 225 5.92 -15.24 14.54
CA VAL A 225 4.48 -15.53 14.58
C VAL A 225 4.24 -17.00 14.22
N PRO A 226 3.73 -17.83 15.14
CA PRO A 226 3.44 -19.23 14.86
C PRO A 226 2.47 -19.41 13.69
N GLY A 227 2.69 -20.43 12.85
CA GLY A 227 1.81 -20.75 11.72
C GLY A 227 1.89 -19.78 10.53
N VAL A 228 2.72 -18.74 10.60
CA VAL A 228 2.96 -17.81 9.49
C VAL A 228 4.18 -18.26 8.69
N VAL A 229 4.03 -18.34 7.36
CA VAL A 229 5.14 -18.62 6.42
C VAL A 229 5.64 -17.31 5.81
N PRO A 230 6.71 -16.67 6.31
CA PRO A 230 7.02 -15.27 6.02
C PRO A 230 7.30 -14.97 4.54
N GLU A 231 7.87 -15.92 3.79
CA GLU A 231 8.17 -15.77 2.36
C GLU A 231 6.91 -15.47 1.54
N LEU A 232 5.77 -15.95 2.04
CA LEU A 232 4.45 -15.76 1.47
C LEU A 232 3.75 -14.49 1.97
N TRP A 233 4.48 -13.55 2.56
CA TRP A 233 3.96 -12.24 2.98
C TRP A 233 4.55 -11.09 2.18
N THR A 234 3.72 -10.07 1.99
CA THR A 234 4.11 -8.76 1.48
C THR A 234 3.44 -7.67 2.31
N PRO A 235 3.98 -6.44 2.36
CA PRO A 235 3.37 -5.35 3.12
C PRO A 235 1.92 -5.02 2.72
N ARG A 236 1.50 -5.38 1.50
CA ARG A 236 0.10 -5.23 1.06
C ARG A 236 -0.85 -6.12 1.87
N GLU A 237 -0.40 -7.29 2.29
CA GLU A 237 -1.26 -8.24 3.02
C GLU A 237 -1.73 -7.65 4.35
N LEU A 238 -0.94 -6.80 5.02
CA LEU A 238 -1.37 -6.10 6.25
C LEU A 238 -2.63 -5.25 6.01
N ARG A 239 -2.67 -4.54 4.89
CA ARG A 239 -3.86 -3.76 4.50
C ARG A 239 -5.01 -4.66 4.05
N HIS A 240 -4.74 -5.81 3.42
CA HIS A 240 -5.80 -6.76 3.10
C HIS A 240 -6.40 -7.38 4.36
N SER A 241 -5.59 -7.66 5.39
CA SER A 241 -6.06 -8.06 6.71
C SER A 241 -6.97 -7.01 7.34
N PHE A 242 -6.57 -5.73 7.30
CA PHE A 242 -7.45 -4.62 7.76
C PHE A 242 -8.82 -4.64 7.08
N VAL A 243 -8.85 -4.79 5.75
CA VAL A 243 -10.11 -4.87 4.98
C VAL A 243 -10.92 -6.11 5.36
N SER A 244 -10.27 -7.27 5.50
CA SER A 244 -10.94 -8.52 5.87
C SER A 244 -11.57 -8.42 7.25
N VAL A 245 -10.83 -7.93 8.24
CA VAL A 245 -11.31 -7.80 9.62
C VAL A 245 -12.50 -6.84 9.69
N LEU A 246 -12.47 -5.70 8.98
CA LEU A 246 -13.63 -4.80 8.93
C LEU A 246 -14.84 -5.43 8.23
N SER A 247 -14.60 -6.20 7.16
CA SER A 247 -15.65 -6.92 6.45
C SER A 247 -16.29 -7.98 7.34
N ASP A 248 -15.48 -8.74 8.07
CA ASP A 248 -15.94 -9.77 9.02
C ASP A 248 -16.70 -9.15 10.20
N ALA A 249 -16.33 -7.93 10.61
CA ALA A 249 -17.06 -7.13 11.60
C ALA A 249 -18.35 -6.48 11.05
N GLY A 250 -18.75 -6.78 9.81
CA GLY A 250 -20.00 -6.31 9.21
C GLY A 250 -19.99 -4.87 8.70
N ILE A 251 -18.82 -4.25 8.54
CA ILE A 251 -18.73 -2.87 8.03
C ILE A 251 -19.04 -2.84 6.52
N PRO A 252 -19.93 -1.94 6.05
CA PRO A 252 -20.26 -1.84 4.63
C PRO A 252 -19.05 -1.56 3.74
N VAL A 253 -19.02 -2.19 2.57
CA VAL A 253 -17.89 -2.12 1.61
C VAL A 253 -17.61 -0.69 1.16
N GLU A 254 -18.62 0.16 1.12
CA GLU A 254 -18.51 1.59 0.78
C GLU A 254 -17.69 2.35 1.83
N GLN A 255 -17.94 2.07 3.12
CA GLN A 255 -17.19 2.68 4.23
C GLN A 255 -15.76 2.17 4.28
N ILE A 256 -15.56 0.86 4.09
CA ILE A 256 -14.21 0.28 3.97
C ILE A 256 -13.47 0.93 2.80
N SER A 257 -14.13 1.12 1.66
CA SER A 257 -13.55 1.75 0.46
C SER A 257 -13.10 3.20 0.70
N GLN A 258 -13.82 3.97 1.53
CA GLN A 258 -13.43 5.31 1.94
C GLN A 258 -12.18 5.30 2.82
N LEU A 259 -12.13 4.43 3.85
CA LEU A 259 -10.97 4.28 4.75
C LEU A 259 -9.69 3.95 4.00
N VAL A 260 -9.78 3.01 3.06
CA VAL A 260 -8.63 2.54 2.30
C VAL A 260 -8.34 3.44 1.09
N GLY A 261 -9.26 4.32 0.70
CA GLY A 261 -9.11 5.25 -0.42
C GLY A 261 -9.06 4.55 -1.77
N HIS A 262 -10.07 3.73 -2.08
CA HIS A 262 -10.30 3.18 -3.42
C HIS A 262 -10.86 4.25 -4.36
N ARG A 263 -10.51 4.16 -5.65
CA ARG A 263 -10.85 5.17 -6.67
C ARG A 263 -12.25 4.94 -7.29
N GLY A 264 -13.11 4.16 -6.63
CA GLY A 264 -14.31 3.58 -7.22
C GLY A 264 -15.47 3.52 -6.25
N THR A 265 -15.81 4.67 -5.66
CA THR A 265 -17.18 5.05 -5.29
C THR A 265 -17.21 6.56 -5.44
N THR A 266 -17.76 7.02 -6.57
CA THR A 266 -18.08 8.43 -6.80
C THR A 266 -19.22 8.81 -5.85
N VAL A 267 -18.91 8.97 -4.57
CA VAL A 267 -19.80 9.63 -3.62
C VAL A 267 -19.20 11.02 -3.41
N THR A 268 -19.63 11.90 -4.31
CA THR A 268 -19.84 13.32 -4.07
C THR A 268 -18.79 14.05 -3.21
N GLU A 269 -17.53 14.11 -3.66
CA GLU A 269 -16.53 15.09 -3.19
C GLU A 269 -16.90 16.56 -3.56
N LEU A 270 -18.09 16.78 -4.14
CA LEU A 270 -18.55 18.08 -4.63
C LEU A 270 -19.30 18.95 -3.59
N VAL A 271 -19.51 18.49 -2.35
CA VAL A 271 -20.30 19.28 -1.37
C VAL A 271 -19.48 19.97 -0.26
N TYR A 272 -18.19 19.66 -0.07
CA TYR A 272 -17.41 20.34 0.98
C TYR A 272 -16.12 20.95 0.45
N ARG A 273 -16.27 22.13 -0.18
CA ARG A 273 -15.16 23.08 -0.38
C ARG A 273 -15.05 23.99 0.84
N HIS A 274 -13.83 24.04 1.35
CA HIS A 274 -13.30 24.89 2.43
C HIS A 274 -13.69 24.50 3.87
N GLN A 275 -12.64 24.13 4.62
CA GLN A 275 -12.58 23.80 6.05
C GLN A 275 -13.02 22.38 6.46
N LEU A 276 -12.08 21.69 7.13
CA LEU A 276 -12.19 20.37 7.78
C LEU A 276 -12.60 19.19 6.87
N ARG A 277 -11.61 18.42 6.38
CA ARG A 277 -11.92 17.04 5.95
C ARG A 277 -12.27 16.25 7.21
N PRO A 278 -13.44 15.62 7.29
CA PRO A 278 -13.79 14.83 8.46
C PRO A 278 -12.74 13.72 8.64
N VAL A 279 -12.23 13.58 9.86
CA VAL A 279 -11.36 12.47 10.23
C VAL A 279 -12.15 11.19 10.07
N LEU A 280 -11.63 10.21 9.31
CA LEU A 280 -12.31 8.93 9.15
C LEU A 280 -12.14 8.11 10.44
N GLN A 281 -13.18 8.08 11.27
CA GLN A 281 -13.16 7.48 12.62
C GLN A 281 -13.54 6.00 12.63
N THR A 282 -14.42 5.55 11.74
CA THR A 282 -15.00 4.19 11.74
C THR A 282 -13.96 3.09 11.87
N GLY A 283 -12.83 3.19 11.14
CA GLY A 283 -11.76 2.20 11.21
C GLY A 283 -11.11 2.14 12.59
N ALA A 284 -10.82 3.30 13.21
CA ALA A 284 -10.24 3.37 14.55
C ALA A 284 -11.20 2.80 15.60
N THR A 285 -12.47 3.23 15.59
CA THR A 285 -13.48 2.76 16.53
C THR A 285 -13.63 1.24 16.51
N VAL A 286 -13.72 0.63 15.32
CA VAL A 286 -13.85 -0.82 15.20
C VAL A 286 -12.58 -1.54 15.65
N MET A 287 -11.40 -1.01 15.30
CA MET A 287 -10.13 -1.60 15.70
C MET A 287 -9.90 -1.53 17.22
N ASP A 288 -10.33 -0.45 17.87
CA ASP A 288 -10.33 -0.36 19.32
C ASP A 288 -11.31 -1.39 19.92
N LEU A 289 -12.53 -1.53 19.40
CA LEU A 289 -13.46 -2.56 19.91
C LEU A 289 -12.92 -3.99 19.76
N LEU A 290 -12.22 -4.28 18.66
CA LEU A 290 -11.70 -5.63 18.38
C LEU A 290 -10.41 -5.95 19.13
N PHE A 291 -9.56 -4.96 19.37
CA PHE A 291 -8.19 -5.18 19.84
C PHE A 291 -7.83 -4.38 21.10
N ASN A 292 -8.73 -3.62 21.71
CA ASN A 292 -8.45 -2.94 22.98
C ASN A 292 -8.66 -3.88 24.17
N GLN A 293 -7.82 -4.89 24.30
CA GLN A 293 -7.64 -5.63 25.56
C GLN A 293 -6.16 -5.62 25.96
N GLN A 294 -5.88 -4.84 27.00
CA GLN A 294 -4.83 -4.99 28.03
C GLN A 294 -4.75 -3.66 28.79
N ASN A 295 -5.60 -3.50 29.80
CA ASN A 295 -5.43 -2.53 30.90
C ASN A 295 -6.35 -2.81 32.12
N GLU A 296 -7.25 -3.81 32.07
CA GLU A 296 -8.13 -4.13 33.22
C GLU A 296 -7.71 -5.35 34.05
N SER A 297 -6.65 -6.08 33.68
CA SER A 297 -6.23 -7.30 34.41
C SER A 297 -5.14 -7.12 35.47
N ASP A 298 -4.55 -5.93 35.62
CA ASP A 298 -3.53 -5.62 36.66
C ASP A 298 -4.11 -4.83 37.86
N SER A 299 -5.41 -4.94 38.10
CA SER A 299 -6.05 -4.34 39.28
C SER A 299 -7.10 -5.27 39.89
N ARG A 300 -6.70 -6.49 40.25
CA ARG A 300 -7.31 -7.30 41.32
C ARG A 300 -6.27 -8.17 42.00
#